data_AF-A0A6C2DPK0-F1
#
_entry.id   AF-A0A6C2DPK0-F1
#
_cell.length_a   1.000
_cell.length_b   1.000
_cell.length_c   1.000
_cell.angle_alpha   90.00
_cell.angle_beta   90.00
_cell.angle_gamma   90.00
#
_symmetry.space_group_name_H-M   'P 1'
#
loop_
_entity.id
_entity.type
_entity.pdbx_description
1 polymer ?
#
loop_
_entity_poly.entity_id
_entity_poly.type
_entity_poly.pdbx_seq_one_letter_code
_entity_poly.pdbx_strand_id
1 'polypeptide(L)'
;MPIGNYEGLNQKFEQFGKDLHDLRKLIKEIRYQAEFFSGFYENSFLERIEEFKNIQEILGQIHDCEVLHQFLESVLKADLAKVLPTVNQIIQQEQTAFWQSWQPIQQRYLSLDFRQSLRSLLMTPLLP
;
A
#
# COMPACT_ATOMS: atom_id res chain seq x y z
N MET A 1 0.23 2.66 -15.16
CA MET A 1 1.13 2.02 -16.15
C MET A 1 1.62 0.71 -15.57
N PRO A 2 1.64 -0.41 -16.30
CA PRO A 2 2.30 -1.62 -15.85
C PRO A 2 3.81 -1.41 -15.93
N ILE A 3 4.51 -1.52 -14.80
CA ILE A 3 5.95 -1.24 -14.73
C ILE A 3 6.69 -2.54 -15.04
N GLY A 4 7.07 -2.70 -16.30
CA GLY A 4 7.82 -3.86 -16.81
C GLY A 4 9.35 -3.74 -16.72
N ASN A 5 9.92 -2.90 -15.85
CA ASN A 5 11.37 -2.89 -15.65
C ASN A 5 11.77 -2.43 -14.23
N TYR A 6 12.49 -3.30 -13.52
CA TYR A 6 12.75 -3.20 -12.07
C TYR A 6 13.88 -2.22 -11.70
N GLU A 7 14.75 -1.87 -12.65
CA GLU A 7 15.90 -0.98 -12.42
C GLU A 7 15.51 0.50 -12.19
N GLY A 8 14.26 0.88 -12.46
CA GLY A 8 13.75 2.25 -12.26
C GLY A 8 12.74 2.41 -11.13
N LEU A 9 12.51 1.36 -10.32
CA LEU A 9 11.51 1.41 -9.25
C LEU A 9 11.94 2.33 -8.09
N ASN A 10 13.21 2.33 -7.70
CA ASN A 10 13.69 3.14 -6.58
C ASN A 10 13.53 4.65 -6.82
N GLN A 11 13.94 5.14 -7.99
CA GLN A 11 13.71 6.55 -8.38
C GLN A 11 12.22 6.89 -8.46
N LYS A 12 11.38 5.93 -8.87
CA LYS A 12 9.92 6.11 -8.86
C LYS A 12 9.35 6.08 -7.45
N PHE A 13 9.93 5.33 -6.52
CA PHE A 13 9.53 5.37 -5.11
C PHE A 13 9.88 6.69 -4.45
N GLU A 14 11.02 7.31 -4.77
CA GLU A 14 11.27 8.69 -4.35
C GLU A 14 10.22 9.66 -4.91
N GLN A 15 9.77 9.44 -6.15
CA GLN A 15 8.76 10.29 -6.80
C GLN A 15 7.35 10.09 -6.23
N PHE A 16 6.93 8.84 -6.02
CA PHE A 16 5.56 8.48 -5.58
C PHE A 16 5.45 8.18 -4.08
N GLY A 17 6.56 8.23 -3.32
CA GLY A 17 6.60 7.86 -1.91
C GLY A 17 5.61 8.67 -1.08
N LYS A 18 5.49 9.96 -1.39
CA LYS A 18 4.47 10.83 -0.80
C LYS A 18 3.05 10.37 -1.14
N ASP A 19 2.77 10.07 -2.39
CA ASP A 19 1.44 9.62 -2.84
C ASP A 19 1.05 8.28 -2.20
N LEU A 20 1.99 7.35 -2.06
CA LEU A 20 1.77 6.06 -1.40
C LEU A 20 1.57 6.22 0.10
N HIS A 21 2.33 7.12 0.73
CA HIS A 21 2.17 7.43 2.15
C HIS A 21 0.82 8.11 2.44
N ASP A 22 0.39 9.04 1.59
CA ASP A 22 -0.91 9.68 1.72
C ASP A 22 -2.06 8.71 1.41
N LEU A 23 -1.90 7.83 0.40
CA LEU A 23 -2.83 6.73 0.15
C LEU A 23 -2.96 5.80 1.36
N ARG A 24 -1.85 5.46 2.03
CA ARG A 24 -1.87 4.65 3.25
C ARG A 24 -2.67 5.32 4.36
N LYS A 25 -2.54 6.65 4.54
CA LYS A 25 -3.36 7.41 5.52
C LYS A 25 -4.84 7.31 5.17
N LEU A 26 -5.21 7.55 3.92
CA LEU A 26 -6.60 7.48 3.46
C LEU A 26 -7.20 6.08 3.69
N ILE A 27 -6.45 5.03 3.42
CA ILE A 27 -6.91 3.65 3.64
C ILE A 27 -7.10 3.36 5.12
N LYS A 28 -6.22 3.87 5.98
CA LYS A 28 -6.35 3.76 7.44
C LYS A 28 -7.62 4.46 7.93
N GLU A 29 -7.90 5.66 7.43
CA GLU A 29 -9.12 6.42 7.75
C GLU A 29 -10.38 5.68 7.30
N ILE A 30 -10.41 5.21 6.05
CA ILE A 30 -11.53 4.44 5.50
C ILE A 30 -11.76 3.17 6.32
N ARG A 31 -10.70 2.44 6.69
CA ARG A 31 -10.82 1.24 7.50
C ARG A 31 -11.44 1.54 8.86
N TYR A 32 -11.01 2.60 9.54
CA TYR A 32 -11.60 2.97 10.84
C TYR A 32 -13.07 3.36 10.74
N GLN A 33 -13.45 4.09 9.69
CA GLN A 33 -14.85 4.38 9.43
C GLN A 33 -15.64 3.10 9.14
N ALA A 34 -15.09 2.20 8.32
CA ALA A 34 -15.73 0.93 8.00
C ALA A 34 -15.89 0.03 9.24
N GLU A 35 -14.86 -0.09 10.06
CA GLU A 35 -14.92 -0.83 11.34
C GLU A 35 -16.00 -0.25 12.26
N PHE A 36 -16.10 1.07 12.35
CA PHE A 36 -17.13 1.76 13.14
C PHE A 36 -18.56 1.45 12.66
N PHE A 37 -18.78 1.43 11.34
CA PHE A 37 -20.10 1.15 10.76
C PHE A 37 -20.38 -0.33 10.50
N SER A 38 -19.45 -1.23 10.83
CA SER A 38 -19.55 -2.66 10.51
C SER A 38 -20.85 -3.34 11.00
N GLY A 39 -21.41 -2.87 12.12
CA GLY A 39 -22.68 -3.39 12.64
C GLY A 39 -23.92 -3.10 11.78
N PHE A 40 -23.80 -2.23 10.78
CA PHE A 40 -24.89 -1.87 9.85
C PHE A 40 -24.81 -2.59 8.50
N TYR A 41 -23.89 -3.53 8.32
CA TYR A 41 -23.66 -4.19 7.03
C TYR A 41 -23.50 -5.70 7.18
N GLU A 42 -23.75 -6.42 6.08
CA GLU A 42 -23.57 -7.88 5.99
C GLU A 42 -22.09 -8.29 5.94
N ASN A 43 -21.82 -9.59 6.01
CA ASN A 43 -20.48 -10.18 5.99
C ASN A 43 -19.62 -9.75 4.78
N SER A 44 -20.25 -9.44 3.63
CA SER A 44 -19.56 -8.92 2.43
C SER A 44 -18.84 -7.59 2.68
N PHE A 45 -19.29 -6.81 3.67
CA PHE A 45 -18.61 -5.60 4.13
C PHE A 45 -17.43 -5.89 5.06
N LEU A 46 -17.50 -6.94 5.87
CA LEU A 46 -16.36 -7.39 6.68
C LEU A 46 -15.21 -7.89 5.79
N GLU A 47 -15.52 -8.62 4.71
CA GLU A 47 -14.52 -9.00 3.70
C GLU A 47 -13.82 -7.76 3.10
N ARG A 48 -14.55 -6.65 2.94
CA ARG A 48 -13.99 -5.40 2.46
C ARG A 48 -13.03 -4.75 3.47
N ILE A 49 -13.36 -4.81 4.76
CA ILE A 49 -12.48 -4.33 5.83
C ILE A 49 -11.16 -5.12 5.83
N GLU A 50 -11.22 -6.44 5.65
CA GLU A 50 -10.01 -7.27 5.53
C GLU A 50 -9.15 -6.89 4.31
N GLU A 51 -9.78 -6.56 3.17
CA GLU A 51 -9.03 -6.05 2.01
C GLU A 51 -8.33 -4.71 2.33
N PHE A 52 -8.97 -3.79 3.06
CA PHE A 52 -8.32 -2.55 3.49
C PHE A 52 -7.17 -2.79 4.46
N LYS A 53 -7.27 -3.79 5.35
CA LYS A 53 -6.15 -4.19 6.22
C LYS A 53 -4.96 -4.68 5.39
N ASN A 54 -5.21 -5.56 4.42
CA ASN A 54 -4.17 -6.07 3.52
C ASN A 54 -3.49 -4.93 2.74
N ILE A 55 -4.26 -3.98 2.20
CA ILE A 55 -3.65 -2.83 1.49
C ILE A 55 -2.83 -1.98 2.46
N GLN A 56 -3.34 -1.70 3.66
CA GLN A 56 -2.61 -0.94 4.68
C GLN A 56 -1.28 -1.61 5.06
N GLU A 57 -1.26 -2.94 5.14
CA GLU A 57 -0.06 -3.75 5.40
C GLU A 57 0.96 -3.64 4.26
N ILE A 58 0.55 -3.89 3.02
CA ILE A 58 1.44 -3.80 1.84
C ILE A 58 2.05 -2.39 1.70
N LEU A 59 1.22 -1.35 1.79
CA LEU A 59 1.71 0.04 1.72
C LEU A 59 2.57 0.41 2.94
N GLY A 60 2.31 -0.21 4.09
CA GLY A 60 3.15 -0.09 5.28
C GLY A 60 4.55 -0.63 5.03
N GLN A 61 4.66 -1.85 4.52
CA GLN A 61 5.94 -2.48 4.23
C GLN A 61 6.78 -1.69 3.21
N ILE A 62 6.15 -1.18 2.15
CA ILE A 62 6.83 -0.32 1.16
C ILE A 62 7.42 0.93 1.82
N HIS A 63 6.66 1.56 2.71
CA HIS A 63 7.10 2.74 3.44
C HIS A 63 8.17 2.41 4.49
N ASP A 64 8.07 1.28 5.18
CA ASP A 64 9.04 0.85 6.18
C ASP A 64 10.40 0.56 5.54
N CYS A 65 10.46 0.01 4.32
CA CYS A 65 11.69 -0.11 3.55
C CYS A 65 12.34 1.25 3.26
N GLU A 66 11.54 2.26 2.89
CA GLU A 66 12.02 3.62 2.63
C GLU A 66 12.57 4.28 3.90
N VAL A 67 11.84 4.19 5.02
CA VAL A 67 12.27 4.72 6.32
C VAL A 67 13.54 4.01 6.80
N LEU A 68 13.64 2.69 6.62
CA LEU A 68 14.83 1.92 6.98
C LEU A 68 16.05 2.35 6.15
N HIS A 69 15.89 2.52 4.83
CA HIS A 69 16.96 3.01 3.96
C HIS A 69 17.47 4.38 4.41
N GLN A 70 16.56 5.35 4.58
CA GLN A 70 16.89 6.70 5.04
C GLN A 70 17.55 6.70 6.42
N PHE A 71 17.05 5.87 7.34
CA PHE A 71 17.63 5.72 8.67
C PHE A 71 19.08 5.24 8.60
N LEU A 72 19.36 4.18 7.83
CA LEU A 72 20.71 3.64 7.71
C LEU A 72 21.68 4.65 7.07
N GLU A 73 21.27 5.36 6.03
CA GLU A 73 22.09 6.42 5.42
C GLU A 73 22.38 7.55 6.41
N SER A 74 21.38 7.95 7.21
CA SER A 74 21.54 9.00 8.22
C SER A 74 22.54 8.62 9.33
N VAL A 75 22.50 7.35 9.76
CA VAL A 75 23.37 6.82 10.83
C VAL A 75 24.79 6.61 10.32
N LEU A 76 24.95 6.07 9.11
CA LEU A 76 26.25 5.82 8.50
C LEU A 76 26.88 7.09 7.92
N LYS A 77 26.08 8.15 7.71
CA LYS A 77 26.46 9.39 7.03
C LYS A 77 27.10 9.14 5.66
N ALA A 78 26.61 8.11 4.99
CA ALA A 78 27.13 7.62 3.72
C ALA A 78 26.01 6.94 2.94
N ASP A 79 26.20 6.93 1.62
CA ASP A 79 25.34 6.23 0.67
C ASP A 79 25.32 4.72 0.98
N LEU A 80 24.13 4.19 1.27
CA LEU A 80 23.96 2.81 1.70
C LEU A 80 24.43 1.83 0.62
N ALA A 81 24.24 2.17 -0.66
CA ALA A 81 24.65 1.33 -1.79
C ALA A 81 26.17 1.16 -1.86
N LYS A 82 26.94 2.10 -1.31
CA LYS A 82 28.41 2.05 -1.30
C LYS A 82 28.98 1.34 -0.09
N VAL A 83 28.37 1.57 1.09
CA VAL A 83 28.92 1.07 2.35
C VAL A 83 28.39 -0.34 2.68
N LEU A 84 27.12 -0.61 2.39
CA LEU A 84 26.47 -1.89 2.67
C LEU A 84 25.65 -2.36 1.45
N PRO A 85 26.32 -2.70 0.32
CA PRO A 85 25.64 -3.03 -0.94
C PRO A 85 24.66 -4.21 -0.80
N THR A 86 25.01 -5.24 -0.02
CA THR A 86 24.15 -6.40 0.19
C THR A 86 22.88 -6.04 0.97
N VAL A 87 22.98 -5.17 1.98
CA VAL A 87 21.82 -4.70 2.74
C VAL A 87 20.91 -3.86 1.85
N ASN A 88 21.48 -2.95 1.08
CA ASN A 88 20.74 -2.15 0.11
C ASN A 88 19.99 -3.05 -0.90
N GLN A 89 20.66 -4.09 -1.43
CA GLN A 89 20.03 -5.04 -2.35
C GLN A 89 18.84 -5.78 -1.72
N ILE A 90 18.96 -6.22 -0.46
CA ILE A 90 17.85 -6.90 0.24
C ILE A 90 16.66 -5.95 0.41
N ILE A 91 16.89 -4.70 0.84
CA ILE A 91 15.83 -3.69 0.99
C ILE A 91 15.11 -3.45 -0.34
N GLN A 92 15.86 -3.34 -1.44
CA GLN A 92 15.30 -3.13 -2.77
C GLN A 92 14.50 -4.34 -3.28
N GLN A 93 14.95 -5.56 -2.97
CA GLN A 93 14.23 -6.79 -3.30
C GLN A 93 12.89 -6.87 -2.58
N GLU A 94 12.88 -6.61 -1.26
CA GLU A 94 11.65 -6.58 -0.46
C GLU A 94 10.68 -5.51 -0.96
N GLN A 95 11.15 -4.28 -1.19
CA GLN A 95 10.31 -3.19 -1.71
C GLN A 95 9.69 -3.57 -3.07
N THR A 96 10.47 -4.22 -3.93
CA THR A 96 9.98 -4.71 -5.22
C THR A 96 8.91 -5.80 -5.07
N ALA A 97 9.10 -6.73 -4.14
CA ALA A 97 8.14 -7.80 -3.88
C ALA A 97 6.80 -7.22 -3.40
N PHE A 98 6.81 -6.30 -2.44
CA PHE A 98 5.58 -5.63 -1.98
C PHE A 98 4.92 -4.81 -3.07
N TRP A 99 5.69 -4.17 -3.95
CA TRP A 99 5.15 -3.47 -5.10
C TRP A 99 4.41 -4.41 -6.06
N GLN A 100 4.97 -5.59 -6.33
CA GLN A 100 4.32 -6.60 -7.16
C GLN A 100 3.00 -7.07 -6.53
N SER A 101 2.94 -7.21 -5.20
CA SER A 101 1.70 -7.51 -4.48
C SER A 101 0.67 -6.37 -4.54
N TRP A 102 1.12 -5.12 -4.55
CA TRP A 102 0.26 -3.95 -4.63
C TRP A 102 -0.40 -3.78 -6.00
N GLN A 103 0.35 -3.99 -7.10
CA GLN A 103 -0.13 -3.76 -8.46
C GLN A 103 -1.50 -4.38 -8.81
N PRO A 104 -1.78 -5.68 -8.56
CA PRO A 104 -3.07 -6.26 -8.90
C PRO A 104 -4.22 -5.62 -8.10
N ILE A 105 -3.97 -5.25 -6.84
CA ILE A 105 -4.97 -4.59 -6.00
C ILE A 105 -5.24 -3.18 -6.53
N GLN A 106 -4.20 -2.44 -6.87
CA GLN A 106 -4.33 -1.12 -7.49
C GLN A 106 -5.18 -1.18 -8.77
N GLN A 107 -4.91 -2.14 -9.67
CA GLN A 107 -5.68 -2.30 -10.90
C GLN A 107 -7.15 -2.62 -10.62
N ARG A 108 -7.43 -3.48 -9.63
CA ARG A 108 -8.79 -3.78 -9.19
C ARG A 108 -9.52 -2.52 -8.74
N TYR A 109 -8.91 -1.69 -7.91
CA TYR A 109 -9.50 -0.43 -7.40
C TYR A 109 -9.67 0.65 -8.48
N LEU A 110 -8.88 0.60 -9.56
CA LEU A 110 -9.03 1.49 -10.72
C LEU A 110 -10.12 1.02 -11.70
N SER A 111 -10.50 -0.25 -11.68
CA SER A 111 -11.55 -0.77 -12.55
C SER A 111 -12.92 -0.13 -12.23
N LEU A 112 -13.71 0.14 -13.28
CA LEU A 112 -15.03 0.75 -13.12
C LEU A 112 -16.00 -0.20 -12.42
N ASP A 113 -16.02 -1.47 -12.84
CA ASP A 113 -16.93 -2.49 -12.31
C ASP A 113 -16.76 -2.68 -10.80
N PHE A 114 -15.51 -2.70 -10.34
CA PHE A 114 -15.23 -2.83 -8.91
C PHE A 114 -15.59 -1.56 -8.12
N ARG A 115 -15.38 -0.37 -8.69
CA ARG A 115 -15.81 0.88 -8.05
C ARG A 115 -17.33 0.95 -7.93
N GLN A 116 -18.06 0.45 -8.93
CA GLN A 116 -19.51 0.34 -8.89
C GLN A 116 -19.98 -0.68 -7.86
N SER A 117 -19.35 -1.86 -7.79
CA SER A 117 -19.72 -2.87 -6.79
C SER A 117 -19.46 -2.41 -5.36
N LEU A 118 -18.32 -1.75 -5.11
CA LEU A 118 -18.01 -1.14 -3.82
C LEU A 118 -19.02 -0.06 -3.43
N ARG A 119 -19.38 0.82 -4.38
CA ARG A 119 -20.40 1.85 -4.14
C ARG A 119 -21.76 1.24 -3.82
N SER A 120 -22.17 0.19 -4.54
CA SER A 120 -23.43 -0.50 -4.27
C SER A 120 -23.46 -1.07 -2.85
N LEU A 121 -22.38 -1.74 -2.43
CA LEU A 121 -22.23 -2.31 -1.09
C LEU A 121 -22.40 -1.25 0.01
N LEU A 122 -21.79 -0.08 -0.17
CA LEU A 122 -21.86 1.04 0.78
C LEU A 122 -23.24 1.71 0.83
N MET A 123 -24.05 1.58 -0.22
CA MET A 123 -25.38 2.20 -0.32
C MET A 123 -26.51 1.28 0.14
N THR A 124 -26.21 0.04 0.51
CA THR A 124 -27.18 -0.95 0.98
C THR A 124 -26.87 -1.40 2.40
N PRO A 125 -27.02 -0.52 3.42
CA PRO A 125 -26.91 -0.94 4.80
C PRO A 125 -28.08 -1.89 5.15
N LEU A 126 -27.83 -2.79 6.10
CA LEU A 126 -28.88 -3.50 6.80
C LEU A 126 -29.72 -2.46 7.55
N LEU A 127 -30.99 -2.33 7.15
CA LEU A 127 -31.94 -1.49 7.88
C LEU A 127 -32.11 -2.08 9.29
N PRO A 128 -32.00 -1.27 10.36
CA PRO A 128 -32.32 -1.71 11.72
C PRO A 128 -33.81 -2.05 11.88
#